data_AF-A0A5C7EJC4-F1
#
_entry.id   AF-A0A5C7EJC4-F1
#
_cell.length_a   1.000
_cell.length_b   1.000
_cell.length_c   1.000
_cell.angle_alpha   90.00
_cell.angle_beta   90.00
_cell.angle_gamma   90.00
#
_symmetry.space_group_name_H-M   'P 1'
#
loop_
_entity.id
_entity.type
_entity.pdbx_description
1 polymer ?
#
loop_
_entity_poly.entity_id
_entity_poly.type
_entity_poly.pdbx_seq_one_letter_code
_entity_poly.pdbx_strand_id
1 'polypeptide(L)'
;MNAVPIGTFVRARVPFQEGDGRYKIRPVLILGRARTPKGDVVYIGAAKFSSSAKVRGEVEVTLTDAEARAVGLEGEGVLRFSRQSLVAFLDQDVISEGRSYKALPNTKALAIENAARAVRFPLA
;
A
#
# COMPACT_ATOMS: atom_id res chain seq x y z
N MET A 1 18.79 0.20 -8.07
CA MET A 1 18.20 0.89 -6.89
C MET A 1 18.04 -0.14 -5.79
N ASN A 2 18.19 0.25 -4.52
CA ASN A 2 17.87 -0.65 -3.41
C ASN A 2 16.36 -0.84 -3.36
N ALA A 3 15.91 -2.09 -3.22
CA ALA A 3 14.48 -2.39 -3.18
C ALA A 3 13.84 -1.71 -1.95
N VAL A 4 12.71 -1.03 -2.18
CA VAL A 4 11.91 -0.36 -1.15
C VAL A 4 11.57 -1.33 0.01
N PRO A 5 11.74 -0.92 1.28
CA PRO A 5 11.42 -1.76 2.43
C PRO A 5 9.93 -2.08 2.57
N ILE A 6 9.61 -3.27 3.08
CA ILE A 6 8.26 -3.65 3.48
C ILE A 6 7.76 -2.71 4.59
N GLY A 7 6.50 -2.31 4.52
CA GLY A 7 5.90 -1.32 5.41
C GLY A 7 6.12 0.13 4.98
N THR A 8 6.73 0.37 3.82
CA THR A 8 6.88 1.72 3.27
C THR A 8 5.68 2.10 2.42
N PHE A 9 5.18 3.32 2.59
CA PHE A 9 4.22 3.90 1.66
C PHE A 9 4.94 4.36 0.39
N VAL A 10 4.34 4.13 -0.77
CA VAL A 10 4.87 4.57 -2.08
C VAL A 10 3.75 5.15 -2.93
N ARG A 11 4.09 6.00 -3.90
CA ARG A 11 3.23 6.22 -5.07
C ARG A 11 3.72 5.29 -6.18
N ALA A 12 2.83 4.48 -6.72
CA ALA A 12 3.16 3.52 -7.77
C ALA A 12 2.12 3.53 -8.89
N ARG A 13 2.54 3.14 -10.09
CA ARG A 13 1.63 2.79 -11.18
C ARG A 13 1.02 1.42 -10.88
N VAL A 14 -0.27 1.40 -10.58
CA VAL A 14 -0.98 0.17 -10.27
C VAL A 14 -1.88 -0.21 -11.45
N PRO A 15 -1.68 -1.37 -12.09
CA PRO A 15 -2.52 -1.80 -13.20
C PRO A 15 -3.97 -2.01 -12.75
N PHE A 16 -4.94 -1.66 -13.62
CA PHE A 16 -6.36 -1.95 -13.34
C PHE A 16 -6.67 -3.43 -13.48
N GLN A 17 -6.10 -4.05 -14.52
CA GLN A 17 -6.13 -5.48 -14.83
C GLN A 17 -4.82 -5.85 -15.50
N GLU A 18 -4.45 -7.12 -15.43
CA GLU A 18 -3.25 -7.64 -16.09
C GLU A 18 -3.37 -7.49 -17.61
N GLY A 19 -2.34 -6.92 -18.26
CA GLY A 19 -2.24 -6.85 -19.73
C GLY A 19 -3.06 -5.76 -20.44
N ASP A 20 -3.86 -4.96 -19.73
CA ASP A 20 -4.70 -3.90 -20.33
C ASP A 20 -3.92 -2.58 -20.60
N GLY A 21 -2.69 -2.46 -20.12
CA GLY A 21 -1.85 -1.26 -20.29
C GLY A 21 -2.34 -0.02 -19.54
N ARG A 22 -3.58 -0.02 -19.03
CA ARG A 22 -4.15 1.01 -18.17
C ARG A 22 -3.64 0.84 -16.74
N TYR A 23 -3.10 1.93 -16.19
CA TYR A 23 -2.69 2.01 -14.80
C TYR A 23 -3.32 3.23 -14.11
N LYS A 24 -3.43 3.15 -12.78
CA LYS A 24 -3.74 4.30 -11.94
C LYS A 24 -2.55 4.56 -11.02
N ILE A 25 -2.07 5.80 -11.01
CA ILE A 25 -1.11 6.24 -9.99
C ILE A 25 -1.86 6.39 -8.68
N ARG A 26 -1.45 5.66 -7.65
CA ARG A 26 -2.05 5.77 -6.32
C ARG A 26 -1.04 5.51 -5.21
N PRO A 27 -1.31 6.03 -4.01
CA PRO A 27 -0.58 5.61 -2.82
C PRO A 27 -0.83 4.14 -2.48
N VAL A 28 0.22 3.44 -2.09
CA VAL A 28 0.18 2.01 -1.71
C VAL A 28 1.10 1.80 -0.50
N LEU A 29 0.65 1.01 0.48
CA LEU A 29 1.51 0.46 1.52
C LEU A 29 2.08 -0.88 1.05
N ILE A 30 3.41 -1.01 0.99
CA ILE A 30 4.05 -2.28 0.63
C ILE A 30 3.88 -3.28 1.78
N LEU A 31 3.28 -4.43 1.48
CA LEU A 31 3.05 -5.52 2.43
C LEU A 31 4.01 -6.68 2.23
N GLY A 32 4.47 -6.89 1.01
CA GLY A 32 5.37 -7.99 0.68
C GLY A 32 6.16 -7.71 -0.58
N ARG A 33 7.20 -8.52 -0.78
CA ARG A 33 8.11 -8.44 -1.91
C ARG A 33 8.46 -9.85 -2.37
N ALA A 34 8.47 -10.06 -3.68
CA ALA A 34 8.92 -11.29 -4.33
C ALA A 34 9.88 -10.95 -5.49
N ARG A 35 10.49 -11.98 -6.07
CA ARG A 35 11.23 -11.86 -7.33
C ARG A 35 10.59 -12.74 -8.40
N THR A 36 10.48 -12.23 -9.62
CA THR A 36 10.09 -13.04 -10.78
C THR A 36 11.22 -14.02 -11.13
N PRO A 37 10.95 -15.08 -11.92
CA PRO A 37 12.00 -15.94 -12.45
C PRO A 37 13.06 -15.21 -13.28
N LYS A 38 12.72 -14.03 -13.83
CA LYS A 38 13.64 -13.16 -14.58
C LYS A 38 14.48 -12.25 -13.68
N GLY A 39 14.24 -12.25 -12.37
CA GLY A 39 14.97 -11.47 -11.38
C GLY A 39 14.31 -10.15 -10.97
N ASP A 40 13.20 -9.76 -11.62
CA ASP A 40 12.48 -8.51 -11.35
C ASP A 40 11.87 -8.52 -9.96
N VAL A 41 11.94 -7.39 -9.26
CA VAL A 41 11.29 -7.23 -7.95
C VAL A 41 9.82 -6.88 -8.15
N VAL A 42 8.95 -7.65 -7.50
CA VAL A 42 7.50 -7.43 -7.48
C VAL A 42 7.08 -7.11 -6.06
N TYR A 43 6.27 -6.08 -5.91
CA TYR A 43 5.63 -5.73 -4.65
C TYR A 43 4.19 -6.18 -4.64
N ILE A 44 3.71 -6.55 -3.45
CA ILE A 44 2.29 -6.60 -3.14
C ILE A 44 1.98 -5.56 -2.07
N GLY A 45 0.88 -4.83 -2.25
CA GLY A 45 0.55 -3.74 -1.35
C GLY A 45 -0.94 -3.46 -1.20
N ALA A 46 -1.28 -2.77 -0.11
CA ALA A 46 -2.63 -2.25 0.15
C ALA A 46 -2.75 -0.83 -0.43
N ALA A 47 -3.65 -0.65 -1.39
CA ALA A 47 -3.90 0.64 -2.01
C ALA A 47 -4.69 1.57 -1.09
N LYS A 48 -4.36 2.88 -1.14
CA LYS A 48 -5.18 3.94 -0.52
C LYS A 48 -6.28 4.38 -1.48
N PHE A 49 -7.50 4.44 -0.97
CA PHE A 49 -8.68 5.00 -1.64
C PHE A 49 -9.08 6.33 -0.98
N SER A 50 -9.84 7.18 -1.69
CA SER A 50 -10.40 8.38 -1.08
C SER A 50 -11.45 8.02 -0.01
N SER A 51 -11.56 8.82 1.04
CA SER A 51 -12.56 8.65 2.11
C SER A 51 -14.01 8.61 1.60
N SER A 52 -14.30 9.34 0.52
CA SER A 52 -15.59 9.32 -0.19
C SER A 52 -15.98 7.96 -0.78
N ALA A 53 -15.01 7.07 -1.02
CA ALA A 53 -15.27 5.70 -1.45
C ALA A 53 -15.68 4.89 -0.21
N LYS A 54 -16.98 4.93 0.12
CA LYS A 54 -17.62 4.28 1.27
C LYS A 54 -16.88 3.03 1.75
N VAL A 55 -16.56 3.01 3.05
CA VAL A 55 -16.05 1.85 3.79
C VAL A 55 -16.87 0.63 3.40
N ARG A 56 -16.24 -0.43 2.87
CA ARG A 56 -16.95 -1.59 2.30
C ARG A 56 -17.19 -2.72 3.31
N GLY A 57 -16.92 -2.49 4.59
CA GLY A 57 -17.01 -3.51 5.64
C GLY A 57 -15.88 -4.56 5.58
N GLU A 58 -14.84 -4.29 4.79
CA GLU A 58 -13.63 -5.09 4.75
C GLU A 58 -12.66 -4.68 5.86
N VAL A 59 -11.52 -5.37 6.00
CA VAL A 59 -10.45 -4.96 6.91
C VAL A 59 -9.83 -3.67 6.37
N GLU A 60 -10.22 -2.55 6.95
CA GLU A 60 -9.88 -1.21 6.47
C GLU A 60 -9.22 -0.38 7.56
N VAL A 61 -8.26 0.47 7.18
CA VAL A 61 -7.62 1.42 8.09
C VAL A 61 -7.70 2.82 7.49
N THR A 62 -8.43 3.71 8.17
CA THR A 62 -8.55 5.11 7.76
C THR A 62 -7.31 5.90 8.17
N LEU A 63 -6.88 6.78 7.27
CA LEU A 63 -5.86 7.81 7.50
C LEU A 63 -6.54 9.18 7.44
N THR A 64 -6.40 9.96 8.51
CA THR A 64 -6.69 11.40 8.48
C THR A 64 -5.70 12.12 7.55
N ASP A 65 -5.98 13.38 7.21
CA ASP A 65 -5.07 14.17 6.38
C ASP A 65 -3.68 14.35 7.03
N ALA A 66 -3.62 14.59 8.34
CA ALA A 66 -2.37 14.70 9.08
C ALA A 66 -1.57 13.38 9.05
N GLU A 67 -2.23 12.25 9.25
CA GLU A 67 -1.61 10.92 9.18
C GLU A 67 -1.09 10.61 7.76
N ALA A 68 -1.88 10.92 6.73
CA ALA A 68 -1.46 10.76 5.34
C ALA A 68 -0.20 11.59 5.04
N ARG A 69 -0.18 12.87 5.43
CA ARG A 69 0.99 13.74 5.26
C ARG A 69 2.21 13.23 6.02
N ALA A 70 2.02 12.69 7.23
CA ALA A 70 3.11 12.13 8.05
C ALA A 70 3.87 10.99 7.33
N VAL A 71 3.19 10.25 6.44
CA VAL A 71 3.78 9.18 5.63
C VAL A 71 4.07 9.58 4.18
N GLY A 72 3.97 10.87 3.84
CA GLY A 72 4.29 11.39 2.51
C GLY A 72 3.18 11.18 1.48
N LEU A 73 1.92 11.05 1.94
CA LEU A 73 0.75 10.90 1.08
C LEU A 73 -0.11 12.15 1.08
N GLU A 74 -0.87 12.32 0.00
CA GLU A 74 -1.85 13.39 -0.15
C GLU A 74 -3.25 12.95 0.29
N GLY A 75 -3.89 13.81 1.08
CA GLY A 75 -5.29 13.71 1.47
C GLY A 75 -5.58 12.59 2.46
N GLU A 76 -6.66 12.74 3.21
CA GLU A 76 -7.25 11.63 3.95
C GLU A 76 -7.64 10.46 3.02
N GLY A 77 -7.80 9.27 3.59
CA GLY A 77 -8.26 8.12 2.81
C GLY A 77 -8.27 6.82 3.59
N VAL A 78 -8.54 5.73 2.90
CA VAL A 78 -8.71 4.41 3.51
C VAL A 78 -7.76 3.43 2.84
N LEU A 79 -6.96 2.74 3.65
CA LEU A 79 -6.24 1.55 3.24
C LEU A 79 -7.16 0.35 3.33
N ARG A 80 -7.20 -0.45 2.27
CA ARG A 80 -8.04 -1.64 2.22
C ARG A 80 -7.17 -2.89 2.18
N PHE A 81 -7.40 -3.77 3.15
CA PHE A 81 -6.70 -5.03 3.33
C PHE A 81 -7.67 -6.17 3.03
N SER A 82 -7.96 -6.37 1.75
CA SER A 82 -8.70 -7.55 1.30
C SER A 82 -8.01 -8.16 0.09
N ARG A 83 -8.04 -9.48 -0.03
CA ARG A 83 -7.36 -10.17 -1.15
C ARG A 83 -7.82 -9.68 -2.53
N GLN A 84 -9.06 -9.20 -2.64
CA GLN A 84 -9.62 -8.65 -3.88
C GLN A 84 -9.12 -7.23 -4.18
N SER A 85 -8.59 -6.52 -3.19
CA SER A 85 -8.13 -5.13 -3.32
C SER A 85 -6.61 -4.95 -3.20
N LEU A 86 -5.88 -5.99 -2.78
CA LEU A 86 -4.42 -5.99 -2.82
C LEU A 86 -3.94 -5.90 -4.26
N VAL A 87 -2.85 -5.17 -4.46
CA VAL A 87 -2.33 -4.88 -5.80
C VAL A 87 -0.89 -5.34 -5.91
N ALA A 88 -0.54 -5.86 -7.08
CA ALA A 88 0.83 -6.22 -7.42
C ALA A 88 1.37 -5.28 -8.50
N PHE A 89 2.63 -4.88 -8.38
CA PHE A 89 3.31 -3.98 -9.33
C PHE A 89 4.83 -4.20 -9.25
N LEU A 90 5.55 -3.81 -10.30
CA LEU A 90 7.00 -3.97 -10.35
C LEU A 90 7.72 -2.85 -9.60
N ASP A 91 8.95 -3.08 -9.17
CA ASP A 91 9.78 -2.04 -8.55
C ASP A 91 9.98 -0.81 -9.46
N GLN A 92 10.13 -1.04 -10.76
CA GLN A 92 10.20 0.06 -11.76
C GLN A 92 8.91 0.89 -11.88
N ASP A 93 7.78 0.41 -11.35
CA ASP A 93 6.51 1.15 -11.30
C ASP A 93 6.39 2.05 -10.07
N VAL A 94 7.33 1.97 -9.13
CA VAL A 94 7.44 2.90 -8.01
C VAL A 94 7.89 4.26 -8.54
N ILE A 95 7.07 5.28 -8.32
CA ILE A 95 7.32 6.66 -8.74
C ILE A 95 8.04 7.43 -7.65
N SER A 96 7.62 7.24 -6.39
CA SER A 96 8.22 7.90 -5.24
C SER A 96 8.02 7.10 -3.96
N GLU A 97 9.03 7.10 -3.10
CA GLU A 97 8.96 6.56 -1.74
C GLU A 97 8.43 7.62 -0.77
N GLY A 98 7.54 7.19 0.12
CA GLY A 98 7.08 7.92 1.28
C GLY A 98 7.83 7.47 2.53
N ARG A 99 7.13 7.46 3.68
CA ARG A 99 7.70 6.95 4.94
C ARG A 99 7.09 5.62 5.33
N SER A 100 7.71 4.97 6.31
CA SER A 100 7.17 3.75 6.92
C SER A 100 5.86 4.02 7.65
N TYR A 101 4.98 3.01 7.72
CA TYR A 101 3.80 3.02 8.60
C TYR A 101 4.16 3.27 10.07
N LYS A 102 5.40 2.99 10.49
CA LYS A 102 5.92 3.27 11.83
C LYS A 102 6.06 4.77 12.15
N ALA A 103 5.94 5.65 11.16
CA ALA A 103 5.91 7.09 11.38
C ALA A 103 4.52 7.60 11.85
N LEU A 104 3.50 6.74 11.84
CA LEU A 104 2.16 7.05 12.32
C LEU A 104 2.06 6.87 13.83
N PRO A 105 1.02 7.43 14.49
CA PRO A 105 0.74 7.15 15.89
C PRO A 105 0.68 5.63 16.16
N ASN A 106 1.18 5.18 17.31
CA ASN A 106 1.28 3.76 17.64
C ASN A 106 -0.04 2.98 17.46
N THR A 107 -1.17 3.58 17.83
CA THR A 107 -2.49 2.97 17.64
C THR A 107 -2.81 2.71 16.17
N LYS A 108 -2.38 3.60 15.26
CA LYS A 108 -2.56 3.46 13.82
C LYS A 108 -1.61 2.42 13.23
N ALA A 109 -0.34 2.44 13.66
CA ALA A 109 0.63 1.45 13.23
C ALA A 109 0.17 0.03 13.60
N LEU A 110 -0.29 -0.18 14.84
CA LEU A 110 -0.87 -1.44 15.30
C LEU A 110 -2.12 -1.87 14.52
N ALA A 111 -3.00 -0.92 14.17
CA ALA A 111 -4.16 -1.22 13.32
C ALA A 111 -3.73 -1.72 11.93
N ILE A 112 -2.72 -1.10 11.33
CA ILE A 112 -2.13 -1.53 10.06
C ILE A 112 -1.50 -2.92 10.18
N GLU A 113 -0.72 -3.19 11.23
CA GLU A 113 -0.11 -4.50 11.46
C GLU A 113 -1.15 -5.61 11.63
N ASN A 114 -2.20 -5.36 12.42
CA ASN A 114 -3.29 -6.30 12.62
C ASN A 114 -4.07 -6.54 11.32
N ALA A 115 -4.32 -5.49 10.54
CA ALA A 115 -4.98 -5.59 9.25
C ALA A 115 -4.15 -6.40 8.24
N ALA A 116 -2.84 -6.14 8.16
CA ALA A 116 -1.91 -6.87 7.31
C ALA A 116 -1.78 -8.35 7.73
N ARG A 117 -1.77 -8.63 9.04
CA ARG A 117 -1.79 -10.00 9.58
C ARG A 117 -3.05 -10.75 9.16
N ALA A 118 -4.22 -10.11 9.18
CA ALA A 118 -5.48 -10.73 8.78
C ALA A 118 -5.47 -11.20 7.30
N VAL A 119 -4.71 -10.53 6.43
CA VAL A 119 -4.51 -10.93 5.02
C VAL A 119 -3.25 -11.76 4.77
N ARG A 120 -2.60 -12.27 5.83
CA ARG A 120 -1.38 -13.11 5.80
C ARG A 120 -0.11 -12.39 5.32
N PHE A 121 -0.02 -11.08 5.53
CA PHE A 121 1.20 -10.29 5.32
C PHE A 121 1.63 -9.64 6.64
N PRO A 122 2.17 -10.40 7.61
CA PRO A 122 2.62 -9.83 8.85
C PRO A 122 3.75 -8.83 8.60
N LEU A 123 3.57 -7.59 9.07
CA LEU A 123 4.62 -6.57 9.09
C LEU A 123 5.44 -6.74 10.37
N ALA A 124 6.75 -6.46 10.28
CA ALA A 124 7.70 -6.44 11.40
C ALA A 124 8.06 -5.02 11.82
#